data_AF-A0A1X0SE21-F1
#
_entry.id   AF-A0A1X0SE21-F1
#
_cell.length_a   1.000
_cell.length_b   1.000
_cell.length_c   1.000
_cell.angle_alpha   90.00
_cell.angle_beta   90.00
_cell.angle_gamma   90.00
#
_symmetry.space_group_name_H-M   'P 1'
#
loop_
_entity.id
_entity.type
_entity.pdbx_description
1 polymer ?
#
loop_
_entity_poly.entity_id
_entity_poly.type
_entity_poly.pdbx_seq_one_letter_code
_entity_poly.pdbx_strand_id
1 'polypeptide(L)'
;MAETDQPEQQKNNKRFRKDKPWDTDDIDHWKIEEYKPEYTSQPFTEESSFATLFPKYREAYLKECWPLVTKALEKWGIACVLDLVEGSMTVKTTRKSWDPYSIIKARDLIKLLARSVPFPQAIKIMEDGIACDIIKIGNITRNKERFVKRRQRLIGPNGSTLKAIELLTKCYMMVQGNTVAAMGPYKGLKDLRRIVIDCMKNIHPIYHIKELMIKRELAKDPKLANESWDRFLPKFKKKNVKSKKKVIEKPKKEYTPFPPAPVKSKIDLQLESGEYFLNKEKNSKKRKLEQ
;
A
#
# COMPACT_ATOMS: atom_id res chain seq x y z
N MET A 1 23.64 2.55 41.00
CA MET A 1 22.39 3.11 41.56
C MET A 1 21.25 2.31 40.96
N ALA A 2 20.66 1.44 41.77
CA ALA A 2 19.55 0.58 41.36
C ALA A 2 18.28 1.44 41.26
N GLU A 3 17.67 1.46 40.08
CA GLU A 3 16.33 2.00 39.91
C GLU A 3 15.36 1.04 40.61
N THR A 4 14.78 1.50 41.71
CA THR A 4 13.71 0.84 42.45
C THR A 4 12.46 0.81 41.57
N ASP A 5 12.02 -0.39 41.19
CA ASP A 5 10.68 -0.64 40.66
C ASP A 5 9.65 -0.09 41.65
N GLN A 6 8.97 1.00 41.27
CA GLN A 6 7.81 1.47 42.01
C GLN A 6 6.63 0.53 41.70
N PRO A 7 5.92 -0.01 42.71
CA PRO A 7 4.73 -0.80 42.46
C PRO A 7 3.66 0.09 41.83
N GLU A 8 3.14 -0.33 40.67
CA GLU A 8 2.01 0.33 40.00
C GLU A 8 0.85 0.51 40.99
N GLN A 9 0.52 1.76 41.28
CA GLN A 9 -0.65 2.12 42.09
C GLN A 9 -1.92 1.63 41.36
N GLN A 10 -2.52 0.54 41.87
CA GLN A 10 -3.80 0.06 41.41
C GLN A 10 -4.84 1.17 41.57
N LYS A 11 -5.37 1.65 40.44
CA LYS A 11 -6.43 2.67 40.42
C LYS A 11 -7.68 2.12 41.12
N ASN A 12 -7.83 2.51 42.38
CA ASN A 12 -8.99 2.23 43.21
C ASN A 12 -10.22 2.99 42.68
N ASN A 13 -11.00 2.33 41.83
CA ASN A 13 -12.43 2.64 41.63
C ASN A 13 -13.17 1.36 41.19
N LYS A 14 -13.11 0.32 42.02
CA LYS A 14 -13.87 -0.94 41.85
C LYS A 14 -15.26 -0.91 42.52
N ARG A 15 -15.72 0.21 43.08
CA ARG A 15 -17.02 0.32 43.79
C ARG A 15 -18.24 -0.15 42.98
N PHE A 16 -18.17 -0.14 41.64
CA PHE A 16 -19.25 -0.57 40.75
C PHE A 16 -18.92 -1.81 39.90
N ARG A 17 -17.72 -2.39 40.05
CA ARG A 17 -17.37 -3.66 39.38
C ARG A 17 -17.73 -4.81 40.30
N LYS A 18 -18.94 -5.34 40.12
CA LYS A 18 -19.32 -6.63 40.70
C LYS A 18 -18.46 -7.72 40.06
N ASP A 19 -18.04 -8.70 40.85
CA ASP A 19 -17.43 -9.91 40.32
C ASP A 19 -18.43 -10.59 39.38
N LYS A 20 -17.92 -11.08 38.25
CA LYS A 20 -18.72 -11.78 37.24
C LYS A 20 -18.40 -13.27 37.37
N PRO A 21 -19.24 -14.07 38.04
CA PRO A 21 -18.96 -15.49 38.26
C PRO A 21 -18.89 -16.31 36.96
N TRP A 22 -19.40 -15.75 35.87
CA TRP A 22 -19.39 -16.33 34.52
C TRP A 22 -18.18 -15.90 33.66
N ASP A 23 -17.29 -15.05 34.18
CA ASP A 23 -16.11 -14.50 33.50
C ASP A 23 -14.86 -15.07 34.20
N THR A 24 -14.63 -16.37 34.03
CA THR A 24 -13.47 -17.08 34.57
C THR A 24 -12.28 -16.98 33.60
N ASP A 25 -11.06 -17.01 34.15
CA ASP A 25 -9.80 -16.91 33.36
C ASP A 25 -9.64 -18.04 32.33
N ASP A 26 -10.42 -19.13 32.46
CA ASP A 26 -10.45 -20.26 31.52
C ASP A 26 -11.23 -19.98 30.22
N ILE A 27 -12.02 -18.91 30.17
CA ILE A 27 -12.87 -18.60 29.01
C ILE A 27 -12.06 -17.83 27.96
N ASP A 28 -11.82 -18.47 26.82
CA ASP A 28 -11.23 -17.80 25.65
C ASP A 28 -12.26 -16.92 24.96
N HIS A 29 -12.33 -15.66 25.42
CA HIS A 29 -13.18 -14.60 24.87
C HIS A 29 -12.93 -14.30 23.39
N TRP A 30 -11.82 -14.77 22.81
CA TRP A 30 -11.44 -14.51 21.41
C TRP A 30 -11.67 -15.71 20.49
N LYS A 31 -12.22 -16.80 21.01
CA LYS A 31 -12.59 -17.97 20.21
C LYS A 31 -13.75 -17.60 19.27
N ILE A 32 -13.55 -17.81 17.98
CA ILE A 32 -14.58 -17.59 16.96
C ILE A 32 -15.38 -18.88 16.83
N GLU A 33 -16.66 -18.83 17.17
CA GLU A 33 -17.60 -19.93 16.97
C GLU A 33 -18.17 -19.88 15.55
N GLU A 34 -18.29 -21.06 14.93
CA GLU A 34 -18.86 -21.17 13.58
C GLU A 34 -20.37 -20.91 13.64
N TYR A 35 -20.82 -19.93 12.85
CA TYR A 35 -22.25 -19.70 12.67
C TYR A 35 -22.80 -20.82 11.79
N LYS A 36 -23.85 -21.51 12.24
CA LYS A 36 -24.54 -22.57 11.49
C LYS A 36 -25.88 -22.08 10.94
N PRO A 37 -26.38 -22.66 9.85
CA PRO A 37 -27.70 -22.33 9.30
C PRO A 37 -28.85 -22.47 10.34
N GLU A 38 -28.71 -23.41 11.28
CA GLU A 38 -29.69 -23.71 12.33
C GLU A 38 -29.95 -22.54 13.30
N TYR A 39 -28.99 -21.62 13.46
CA TYR A 39 -29.16 -20.46 14.34
C TYR A 39 -30.10 -19.41 13.75
N THR A 40 -30.47 -19.53 12.48
CA THR A 40 -31.33 -18.56 11.79
C THR A 40 -32.77 -19.06 11.80
N SER A 41 -33.63 -18.45 12.61
CA SER A 41 -35.04 -18.84 12.73
C SER A 41 -35.93 -18.34 11.59
N GLN A 42 -35.59 -17.21 10.98
CA GLN A 42 -36.36 -16.56 9.92
C GLN A 42 -35.44 -15.95 8.85
N PRO A 43 -35.89 -15.85 7.58
CA PRO A 43 -35.11 -15.19 6.53
C PRO A 43 -34.94 -13.70 6.84
N PHE A 44 -33.86 -13.11 6.32
CA PHE A 44 -33.63 -11.66 6.45
C PHE A 44 -34.76 -10.85 5.82
N THR A 45 -35.21 -9.82 6.53
CA THR A 45 -36.28 -8.91 6.08
C THR A 45 -35.81 -7.97 4.98
N GLU A 46 -34.55 -7.54 5.05
CA GLU A 46 -33.96 -6.56 4.14
C GLU A 46 -32.90 -7.19 3.22
N GLU A 47 -32.72 -6.57 2.05
CA GLU A 47 -31.71 -6.96 1.08
C GLU A 47 -30.46 -6.07 1.20
N SER A 48 -29.30 -6.70 1.32
CA SER A 48 -27.99 -6.03 1.26
C SER A 48 -27.35 -6.32 -0.10
N SER A 49 -26.93 -5.26 -0.80
CA SER A 49 -26.31 -5.36 -2.12
C SER A 49 -25.01 -4.56 -2.16
N PHE A 50 -23.93 -5.18 -2.66
CA PHE A 50 -22.65 -4.53 -2.88
C PHE A 50 -22.19 -4.74 -4.32
N ALA A 51 -21.67 -3.68 -4.93
CA ALA A 51 -21.07 -3.74 -6.27
C ALA A 51 -19.61 -3.29 -6.23
N THR A 52 -18.79 -3.82 -7.14
CA THR A 52 -17.41 -3.39 -7.35
C THR A 52 -17.07 -3.43 -8.84
N LEU A 53 -16.54 -2.32 -9.35
CA LEU A 53 -16.04 -2.23 -10.72
C LEU A 53 -14.72 -2.98 -10.89
N PHE A 54 -14.52 -3.61 -12.06
CA PHE A 54 -13.26 -4.25 -12.42
C PHE A 54 -12.69 -3.69 -13.73
N PRO A 55 -11.36 -3.69 -13.90
CA PRO A 55 -10.74 -3.23 -15.13
C PRO A 55 -11.03 -4.17 -16.32
N LYS A 56 -11.15 -3.63 -17.53
CA LYS A 56 -11.47 -4.39 -18.76
C LYS A 56 -10.56 -5.62 -18.99
N TYR A 57 -9.27 -5.52 -18.67
CA TYR A 57 -8.34 -6.65 -18.84
C TYR A 57 -8.64 -7.85 -17.93
N ARG A 58 -9.48 -7.71 -16.89
CA ARG A 58 -9.90 -8.81 -16.01
C ARG A 58 -11.09 -9.59 -16.52
N GLU A 59 -11.82 -9.04 -17.49
CA GLU A 59 -13.05 -9.61 -18.01
C GLU A 59 -12.93 -11.08 -18.44
N ALA A 60 -11.91 -11.42 -19.24
CA ALA A 60 -11.74 -12.77 -19.76
C ALA A 60 -11.60 -13.80 -18.63
N TYR A 61 -10.77 -13.48 -17.62
CA TYR A 61 -10.58 -14.33 -16.45
C TYR A 61 -11.85 -14.44 -15.60
N LEU A 62 -12.52 -13.30 -15.35
CA LEU A 62 -13.74 -13.28 -14.54
C LEU A 62 -14.86 -14.09 -15.19
N LYS A 63 -15.03 -13.98 -16.51
CA LYS A 63 -15.99 -14.76 -17.28
C LYS A 63 -15.72 -16.26 -17.17
N GLU A 64 -14.46 -16.68 -17.24
CA GLU A 64 -14.05 -18.08 -17.11
C GLU A 64 -14.31 -18.63 -15.70
N CYS A 65 -13.94 -17.88 -14.64
CA CYS A 65 -14.07 -18.36 -13.27
C CYS A 65 -15.45 -18.12 -12.64
N TRP A 66 -16.33 -17.32 -13.27
CA TRP A 66 -17.63 -16.94 -12.70
C TRP A 66 -18.52 -18.11 -12.28
N PRO A 67 -18.63 -19.22 -13.05
CA PRO A 67 -19.42 -20.39 -12.63
C PRO A 67 -18.90 -21.05 -11.34
N LEU A 68 -17.62 -20.87 -11.00
CA LEU A 68 -17.07 -21.35 -9.74
C LEU A 68 -17.41 -20.40 -8.58
N VAL A 69 -17.42 -19.09 -8.86
CA VAL A 69 -17.83 -18.05 -7.89
C VAL A 69 -19.30 -18.25 -7.50
N THR A 70 -20.19 -18.47 -8.48
CA THR A 70 -21.62 -18.68 -8.23
C THR A 70 -21.85 -19.91 -7.34
N LYS A 71 -21.26 -21.06 -7.69
CA LYS A 71 -21.34 -22.29 -6.90
C LYS A 71 -20.81 -22.12 -5.48
N ALA A 72 -19.77 -21.32 -5.29
CA ALA A 72 -19.17 -21.11 -3.98
C ALA A 72 -20.04 -20.21 -3.08
N LEU A 73 -20.62 -19.14 -3.64
CA LEU A 73 -21.50 -18.21 -2.92
C LEU A 73 -22.91 -18.76 -2.69
N GLU A 74 -23.38 -19.66 -3.54
CA GLU A 74 -24.67 -20.34 -3.39
C GLU A 74 -24.77 -21.11 -2.06
N LYS A 75 -23.67 -21.68 -1.57
CA LYS A 75 -23.58 -22.35 -0.24
C LYS A 75 -23.95 -21.43 0.92
N TRP A 76 -23.71 -20.13 0.75
CA TRP A 76 -24.00 -19.09 1.75
C TRP A 76 -25.34 -18.40 1.47
N GLY A 77 -26.08 -18.86 0.45
CA GLY A 77 -27.32 -18.24 0.01
C GLY A 77 -27.13 -16.83 -0.56
N ILE A 78 -25.96 -16.52 -1.12
CA ILE A 78 -25.65 -15.20 -1.70
C ILE A 78 -25.77 -15.25 -3.22
N ALA A 79 -26.57 -14.35 -3.80
CA ALA A 79 -26.65 -14.17 -5.24
C ALA A 79 -25.48 -13.31 -5.73
N CYS A 80 -24.94 -13.62 -6.92
CA CYS A 80 -23.90 -12.81 -7.54
C CYS A 80 -24.16 -12.64 -9.04
N VAL A 81 -23.89 -11.43 -9.56
CA VAL A 81 -24.07 -11.05 -10.96
C VAL A 81 -22.78 -10.45 -11.49
N LEU A 82 -22.39 -10.84 -12.70
CA LEU A 82 -21.27 -10.28 -13.44
C LEU A 82 -21.82 -9.50 -14.64
N ASP A 83 -21.62 -8.18 -14.64
CA ASP A 83 -21.96 -7.31 -15.74
C ASP A 83 -20.71 -7.01 -16.57
N LEU A 84 -20.72 -7.44 -17.84
CA LEU A 84 -19.62 -7.23 -18.79
C LEU A 84 -19.72 -5.92 -19.57
N VAL A 85 -20.92 -5.31 -19.60
CA VAL A 85 -21.18 -4.04 -20.28
C VAL A 85 -20.70 -2.91 -19.38
N GLU A 86 -21.15 -2.90 -18.13
CA GLU A 86 -20.71 -1.93 -17.11
C GLU A 86 -19.30 -2.25 -16.56
N GLY A 87 -18.87 -3.52 -16.64
CA GLY A 87 -17.62 -3.97 -16.04
C GLY A 87 -17.72 -4.02 -14.50
N SER A 88 -18.83 -4.53 -13.97
CA SER A 88 -19.15 -4.56 -12.55
C SER A 88 -19.45 -5.98 -12.05
N MET A 89 -19.07 -6.27 -10.81
CA MET A 89 -19.48 -7.48 -10.08
C MET A 89 -20.37 -7.06 -8.92
N THR A 90 -21.52 -7.71 -8.77
CA THR A 90 -22.48 -7.43 -7.72
C THR A 90 -22.77 -8.68 -6.90
N VAL A 91 -22.86 -8.54 -5.57
CA VAL A 91 -23.27 -9.59 -4.64
C VAL A 91 -24.47 -9.09 -3.83
N LYS A 92 -25.46 -9.96 -3.61
CA LYS A 92 -26.70 -9.62 -2.91
C LYS A 92 -27.13 -10.72 -1.95
N THR A 93 -27.65 -10.34 -0.79
CA THR A 93 -28.32 -11.30 0.10
C THR A 93 -29.61 -11.80 -0.54
N THR A 94 -30.02 -13.01 -0.18
CA THR A 94 -31.28 -13.60 -0.62
C THR A 94 -32.07 -14.07 0.59
N ARG A 95 -33.32 -14.51 0.39
CA ARG A 95 -34.12 -15.15 1.45
C ARG A 95 -33.51 -16.46 1.98
N LYS A 96 -32.50 -17.02 1.31
CA LYS A 96 -31.77 -18.23 1.74
C LYS A 96 -30.46 -17.90 2.46
N SER A 97 -30.07 -16.63 2.54
CA SER A 97 -28.88 -16.23 3.30
C SER A 97 -29.14 -16.46 4.79
N TRP A 98 -28.22 -17.15 5.44
CA TRP A 98 -28.34 -17.53 6.84
C TRP A 98 -27.29 -16.83 7.71
N ASP A 99 -26.06 -16.64 7.23
CA ASP A 99 -25.03 -15.87 7.94
C ASP A 99 -25.14 -14.37 7.60
N PRO A 100 -25.42 -13.48 8.57
CA PRO A 100 -25.54 -12.05 8.34
C PRO A 100 -24.21 -11.38 7.93
N TYR A 101 -23.06 -11.95 8.31
CA TYR A 101 -21.73 -11.40 7.99
C TYR A 101 -21.18 -11.91 6.65
N SER A 102 -21.74 -13.00 6.11
CA SER A 102 -21.31 -13.61 4.84
C SER A 102 -21.33 -12.62 3.66
N ILE A 103 -22.27 -11.67 3.63
CA ILE A 103 -22.34 -10.64 2.58
C ILE A 103 -21.13 -9.69 2.60
N ILE A 104 -20.58 -9.41 3.78
CA ILE A 104 -19.39 -8.57 3.96
C ILE A 104 -18.15 -9.30 3.41
N LYS A 105 -18.06 -10.61 3.65
CA LYS A 105 -17.02 -11.47 3.07
C LYS A 105 -17.16 -11.59 1.55
N ALA A 106 -18.38 -11.76 1.03
CA ALA A 106 -18.65 -11.82 -0.40
C ALA A 106 -18.31 -10.49 -1.12
N ARG A 107 -18.58 -9.34 -0.49
CA ARG A 107 -18.14 -8.04 -0.96
C ARG A 107 -16.61 -7.97 -1.07
N ASP A 108 -15.91 -8.53 -0.09
CA ASP A 108 -14.45 -8.52 -0.07
C ASP A 108 -13.86 -9.52 -1.08
N LEU A 109 -14.53 -10.64 -1.35
CA LEU A 109 -14.22 -11.56 -2.44
C LEU A 109 -14.23 -10.86 -3.80
N ILE A 110 -15.31 -10.14 -4.15
CA ILE A 110 -15.39 -9.45 -5.45
C ILE A 110 -14.36 -8.32 -5.57
N LYS A 111 -14.02 -7.63 -4.46
CA LYS A 111 -12.91 -6.65 -4.45
C LYS A 111 -11.56 -7.32 -4.73
N LEU A 112 -11.30 -8.50 -4.16
CA LEU A 112 -10.06 -9.24 -4.41
C LEU A 112 -9.95 -9.70 -5.86
N LEU A 113 -11.04 -10.21 -6.43
CA LEU A 113 -11.12 -10.61 -7.84
C LEU A 113 -10.85 -9.42 -8.78
N ALA A 114 -11.39 -8.24 -8.45
CA ALA A 114 -11.12 -6.99 -9.17
C ALA A 114 -9.65 -6.53 -9.08
N ARG A 115 -8.93 -6.91 -8.01
CA ARG A 115 -7.50 -6.63 -7.78
C ARG A 115 -6.57 -7.75 -8.22
N SER A 116 -7.04 -8.58 -9.15
CA SER A 116 -6.29 -9.67 -9.77
C SER A 116 -5.81 -10.80 -8.88
N VAL A 117 -6.48 -11.00 -7.74
CA VAL A 117 -6.27 -12.21 -6.96
C VAL A 117 -6.96 -13.39 -7.68
N PRO A 118 -6.26 -14.53 -7.88
CA PRO A 118 -6.88 -15.73 -8.46
C PRO A 118 -8.00 -16.29 -7.57
N PHE A 119 -9.07 -16.79 -8.19
CA PHE A 119 -10.23 -17.35 -7.49
C PHE A 119 -9.88 -18.42 -6.42
N PRO A 120 -9.00 -19.41 -6.68
CA PRO A 120 -8.67 -20.44 -5.67
C PRO A 120 -8.06 -19.86 -4.38
N GLN A 121 -7.42 -18.69 -4.48
CA GLN A 121 -6.89 -18.00 -3.33
C GLN A 121 -7.91 -17.03 -2.73
N ALA A 122 -8.70 -16.35 -3.57
CA ALA A 122 -9.69 -15.37 -3.15
C ALA A 122 -10.83 -16.00 -2.33
N ILE A 123 -11.27 -17.22 -2.67
CA ILE A 123 -12.41 -17.86 -2.01
C ILE A 123 -12.19 -18.12 -0.51
N LYS A 124 -10.93 -18.24 -0.09
CA LYS A 124 -10.55 -18.41 1.33
C LYS A 124 -11.02 -17.25 2.22
N ILE A 125 -11.38 -16.10 1.65
CA ILE A 125 -11.96 -14.98 2.40
C ILE A 125 -13.34 -15.31 3.01
N MET A 126 -14.01 -16.36 2.52
CA MET A 126 -15.28 -16.82 3.09
C MET A 126 -15.08 -17.55 4.44
N GLU A 127 -13.88 -18.10 4.68
CA GLU A 127 -13.50 -18.76 5.92
C GLU A 127 -13.28 -17.73 7.06
N ASP A 128 -13.56 -18.12 8.29
CA ASP A 128 -13.32 -17.27 9.46
C ASP A 128 -11.83 -17.09 9.76
N GLY A 129 -11.49 -15.94 10.37
CA GLY A 129 -10.11 -15.60 10.72
C GLY A 129 -9.24 -15.10 9.55
N ILE A 130 -9.74 -15.16 8.32
CA ILE A 130 -9.10 -14.57 7.14
C ILE A 130 -9.79 -13.23 6.82
N ALA A 131 -9.00 -12.17 6.73
CA ALA A 131 -9.45 -10.86 6.30
C ALA A 131 -8.69 -10.43 5.04
N CYS A 132 -9.18 -9.36 4.41
CA CYS A 132 -8.50 -8.72 3.28
C CYS A 132 -8.07 -7.30 3.62
N ASP A 133 -7.01 -6.83 2.96
CA ASP A 133 -6.58 -5.45 3.01
C ASP A 133 -6.15 -4.96 1.61
N ILE A 134 -6.69 -3.83 1.17
CA ILE A 134 -6.34 -3.19 -0.10
C ILE A 134 -5.58 -1.90 0.21
N ILE A 135 -4.25 -1.99 0.15
CA ILE A 135 -3.35 -0.91 0.53
C ILE A 135 -3.10 -0.02 -0.69
N LYS A 136 -3.54 1.25 -0.61
CA LYS A 136 -3.28 2.24 -1.66
C LYS A 136 -1.84 2.77 -1.57
N ILE A 137 -1.05 2.52 -2.61
CA ILE A 137 0.36 2.93 -2.68
C ILE A 137 0.62 4.07 -3.67
N GLY A 138 -0.30 4.31 -4.61
CA GLY A 138 -0.11 5.26 -5.72
C GLY A 138 0.19 6.71 -5.31
N ASN A 139 -0.40 7.19 -4.21
CA ASN A 139 -0.29 8.60 -3.81
C ASN A 139 0.93 8.90 -2.91
N ILE A 140 1.73 7.88 -2.57
CA ILE A 140 2.82 8.05 -1.59
C ILE A 140 4.06 8.70 -2.25
N THR A 141 4.26 8.48 -3.55
CA THR A 141 5.47 8.95 -4.25
C THR A 141 5.06 9.85 -5.42
N ARG A 142 5.59 11.08 -5.48
CA ARG A 142 5.26 12.05 -6.56
C ARG A 142 5.81 11.64 -7.93
N ASN A 143 7.04 11.10 -7.96
CA ASN A 143 7.72 10.75 -9.21
C ASN A 143 7.39 9.29 -9.60
N LYS A 144 6.89 9.10 -10.83
CA LYS A 144 6.51 7.81 -11.41
C LYS A 144 7.66 6.80 -11.45
N GLU A 145 8.86 7.20 -11.84
CA GLU A 145 10.02 6.30 -11.89
C GLU A 145 10.40 5.80 -10.50
N ARG A 146 10.38 6.70 -9.52
CA ARG A 146 10.67 6.35 -8.12
C ARG A 146 9.60 5.41 -7.56
N PHE A 147 8.33 5.63 -7.91
CA PHE A 147 7.22 4.75 -7.57
C PHE A 147 7.44 3.34 -8.14
N VAL A 148 7.75 3.23 -9.44
CA VAL A 148 8.00 1.93 -10.10
C VAL A 148 9.18 1.21 -9.46
N LYS A 149 10.30 1.91 -9.19
CA LYS A 149 11.47 1.32 -8.52
C LYS A 149 11.16 0.84 -7.09
N ARG A 150 10.38 1.59 -6.31
CA ARG A 150 9.97 1.19 -4.95
C ARG A 150 8.94 0.06 -4.95
N ARG A 151 8.01 0.05 -5.90
CA ARG A 151 7.06 -1.06 -6.10
C ARG A 151 7.80 -2.35 -6.48
N GLN A 152 8.76 -2.26 -7.40
CA GLN A 152 9.58 -3.41 -7.80
C GLN A 152 10.44 -3.92 -6.63
N ARG A 153 10.97 -3.01 -5.79
CA ARG A 153 11.68 -3.36 -4.56
C ARG A 153 10.82 -4.17 -3.57
N LEU A 154 9.52 -3.88 -3.48
CA LEU A 154 8.59 -4.64 -2.63
C LEU A 154 8.43 -6.08 -3.11
N ILE A 155 8.44 -6.31 -4.43
CA ILE A 155 8.39 -7.64 -5.05
C ILE A 155 9.73 -8.36 -4.85
N GLY A 156 10.83 -7.63 -5.07
CA GLY A 156 12.19 -8.16 -5.04
C GLY A 156 12.57 -8.91 -6.33
N PRO A 157 13.85 -9.32 -6.46
CA PRO A 157 14.29 -10.13 -7.58
C PRO A 157 13.59 -11.50 -7.52
N ASN A 158 13.04 -11.94 -8.66
CA ASN A 158 12.28 -13.21 -8.80
C ASN A 158 11.16 -13.39 -7.75
N GLY A 159 10.60 -12.31 -7.21
CA GLY A 159 9.56 -12.38 -6.17
C GLY A 159 10.04 -12.86 -4.80
N SER A 160 11.35 -12.96 -4.56
CA SER A 160 11.92 -13.45 -3.30
C SER A 160 11.48 -12.65 -2.06
N THR A 161 11.45 -11.32 -2.17
CA THR A 161 11.05 -10.43 -1.06
C THR A 161 9.56 -10.57 -0.77
N LEU A 162 8.73 -10.61 -1.82
CA LEU A 162 7.30 -10.88 -1.69
C LEU A 162 7.06 -12.22 -1.00
N LYS A 163 7.75 -13.29 -1.45
CA LYS A 163 7.55 -14.62 -0.89
C LYS A 163 8.00 -14.73 0.57
N ALA A 164 9.10 -14.07 0.94
CA ALA A 164 9.55 -14.00 2.32
C ALA A 164 8.52 -13.30 3.22
N ILE A 165 7.91 -12.21 2.76
CA ILE A 165 6.85 -11.51 3.50
C ILE A 165 5.64 -12.45 3.68
N GLU A 166 5.19 -13.12 2.62
CA GLU A 166 4.06 -14.06 2.67
C GLU A 166 4.27 -15.17 3.72
N LEU A 167 5.46 -15.78 3.74
CA LEU A 167 5.80 -16.87 4.67
C LEU A 167 5.90 -16.40 6.13
N LEU A 168 6.38 -15.17 6.35
CA LEU A 168 6.53 -14.61 7.69
C LEU A 168 5.18 -14.16 8.26
N THR A 169 4.35 -13.48 7.48
CA THR A 169 3.07 -12.96 7.94
C THR A 169 1.91 -13.96 7.81
N LYS A 170 2.14 -15.10 7.14
CA LYS A 170 1.09 -16.07 6.74
C LYS A 170 -0.02 -15.41 5.92
N CYS A 171 0.34 -14.37 5.17
CA CYS A 171 -0.58 -13.67 4.27
C CYS A 171 -0.25 -14.02 2.82
N TYR A 172 -1.24 -13.90 1.95
CA TYR A 172 -1.05 -13.82 0.51
C TYR A 172 -0.98 -12.35 0.10
N MET A 173 -0.07 -11.99 -0.81
CA MET A 173 0.12 -10.61 -1.25
C MET A 173 0.18 -10.52 -2.79
N MET A 174 -0.68 -9.68 -3.37
CA MET A 174 -0.68 -9.37 -4.79
C MET A 174 -0.38 -7.88 -5.02
N VAL A 175 0.77 -7.59 -5.62
CA VAL A 175 1.21 -6.23 -5.94
C VAL A 175 0.78 -5.90 -7.36
N GLN A 176 -0.20 -5.02 -7.53
CA GLN A 176 -0.70 -4.67 -8.86
C GLN A 176 -1.04 -3.19 -9.01
N GLY A 177 -0.51 -2.57 -10.07
CA GLY A 177 -0.80 -1.16 -10.40
C GLY A 177 -0.41 -0.23 -9.25
N ASN A 178 -1.41 0.44 -8.69
CA ASN A 178 -1.28 1.46 -7.63
C ASN A 178 -1.77 0.97 -6.25
N THR A 179 -2.03 -0.33 -6.12
CA THR A 179 -2.52 -0.97 -4.89
C THR A 179 -1.76 -2.25 -4.60
N VAL A 180 -1.74 -2.64 -3.34
CA VAL A 180 -1.30 -3.97 -2.92
C VAL A 180 -2.50 -4.63 -2.25
N ALA A 181 -2.98 -5.73 -2.81
CA ALA A 181 -4.01 -6.55 -2.19
C ALA A 181 -3.33 -7.59 -1.29
N ALA A 182 -3.84 -7.75 -0.08
CA ALA A 182 -3.36 -8.73 0.88
C ALA A 182 -4.53 -9.51 1.48
N MET A 183 -4.28 -10.78 1.80
CA MET A 183 -5.25 -11.66 2.46
C MET A 183 -4.55 -12.45 3.56
N GLY A 184 -5.20 -12.63 4.71
CA GLY A 184 -4.69 -13.47 5.78
C GLY A 184 -5.16 -13.03 7.17
N PRO A 185 -4.47 -13.47 8.24
CA PRO A 185 -4.85 -13.16 9.60
C PRO A 185 -4.62 -11.68 9.95
N TYR A 186 -5.43 -11.13 10.84
CA TYR A 186 -5.39 -9.72 11.25
C TYR A 186 -4.00 -9.23 11.70
N LYS A 187 -3.28 -10.04 12.50
CA LYS A 187 -1.90 -9.72 12.94
C LYS A 187 -0.96 -9.58 11.75
N GLY A 188 -1.03 -10.54 10.82
CA GLY A 188 -0.21 -10.54 9.61
C GLY A 188 -0.51 -9.37 8.68
N LEU A 189 -1.79 -9.01 8.51
CA LEU A 189 -2.21 -7.85 7.71
C LEU A 189 -1.69 -6.53 8.29
N LYS A 190 -1.70 -6.38 9.63
CA LYS A 190 -1.17 -5.18 10.30
C LYS A 190 0.33 -5.00 10.03
N ASP A 191 1.11 -6.08 10.15
CA ASP A 191 2.55 -6.05 9.85
C ASP A 191 2.80 -5.80 8.36
N LEU A 192 2.05 -6.47 7.47
CA LEU A 192 2.17 -6.30 6.02
C LEU A 192 1.85 -4.87 5.60
N ARG A 193 0.77 -4.26 6.12
CA ARG A 193 0.42 -2.86 5.86
C ARG A 193 1.56 -1.91 6.25
N ARG A 194 2.17 -2.11 7.41
CA ARG A 194 3.35 -1.33 7.85
C ARG A 194 4.50 -1.47 6.85
N ILE A 195 4.85 -2.70 6.48
CA ILE A 195 5.95 -2.99 5.53
C ILE A 195 5.74 -2.30 4.18
N VAL A 196 4.53 -2.41 3.62
CA VAL A 196 4.19 -1.83 2.31
C VAL A 196 4.29 -0.31 2.34
N ILE A 197 3.72 0.34 3.37
CA ILE A 197 3.75 1.79 3.52
C ILE A 197 5.19 2.28 3.71
N ASP A 198 5.96 1.63 4.57
CA ASP A 198 7.34 2.03 4.86
C ASP A 198 8.28 1.80 3.67
N CYS A 199 8.06 0.73 2.90
CA CYS A 199 8.73 0.49 1.63
C CYS A 199 8.53 1.67 0.67
N MET A 200 7.29 2.18 0.59
CA MET A 200 6.97 3.36 -0.21
C MET A 200 7.52 4.66 0.37
N LYS A 201 7.77 4.74 1.67
CA LYS A 201 8.45 5.86 2.37
C LYS A 201 9.99 5.76 2.34
N ASN A 202 10.55 4.95 1.46
CA ASN A 202 12.00 4.78 1.24
C ASN A 202 12.74 3.90 2.24
N ILE A 203 12.05 3.18 3.12
CA ILE A 203 12.68 2.16 3.96
C ILE A 203 12.80 0.87 3.12
N HIS A 204 13.87 0.09 3.24
CA HIS A 204 13.98 -1.15 2.47
C HIS A 204 13.19 -2.27 3.16
N PRO A 205 12.35 -3.07 2.46
CA PRO A 205 11.51 -4.10 3.09
C PRO A 205 12.33 -5.16 3.84
N ILE A 206 13.57 -5.41 3.41
CA ILE A 206 14.50 -6.34 4.09
C ILE A 206 14.71 -6.02 5.58
N TYR A 207 14.61 -4.76 6.00
CA TYR A 207 14.76 -4.40 7.40
C TYR A 207 13.60 -4.94 8.24
N HIS A 208 12.38 -4.81 7.73
CA HIS A 208 11.20 -5.37 8.39
C HIS A 208 11.15 -6.89 8.29
N ILE A 209 11.66 -7.49 7.21
CA ILE A 209 11.81 -8.95 7.12
C ILE A 209 12.73 -9.44 8.24
N LYS A 210 13.90 -8.82 8.43
CA LYS A 210 14.80 -9.14 9.54
C LYS A 210 14.14 -8.91 10.91
N GLU A 211 13.44 -7.80 11.07
CA GLU A 211 12.66 -7.49 12.29
C GLU A 211 11.64 -8.60 12.59
N LEU A 212 10.87 -9.06 11.60
CA LEU A 212 9.89 -10.13 11.74
C LEU A 212 10.52 -11.49 12.03
N MET A 213 11.66 -11.79 11.40
CA MET A 213 12.41 -13.01 11.69
C MET A 213 12.85 -13.06 13.16
N ILE A 214 13.43 -11.95 13.66
CA ILE A 214 13.87 -11.85 15.06
C ILE A 214 12.66 -11.95 16.01
N LYS A 215 11.57 -11.23 15.73
CA LYS A 215 10.34 -11.31 16.53
C LYS A 215 9.76 -12.72 16.58
N ARG A 216 9.82 -13.46 15.47
CA ARG A 216 9.31 -14.83 15.40
C ARG A 216 10.17 -15.81 16.20
N GLU A 217 11.49 -15.61 16.25
CA GLU A 217 12.37 -16.41 17.11
C GLU A 217 12.17 -16.05 18.59
N LEU A 218 12.16 -14.76 18.94
CA LEU A 218 11.92 -14.31 20.32
C LEU A 218 10.56 -14.74 20.88
N ALA A 219 9.52 -14.81 20.04
CA ALA A 219 8.20 -15.26 20.43
C ALA A 219 8.13 -16.75 20.82
N LYS A 220 9.13 -17.55 20.47
CA LYS A 220 9.21 -18.97 20.89
C LYS A 220 9.67 -19.11 22.33
N ASP A 221 10.40 -18.11 22.86
CA ASP A 221 10.95 -18.15 24.21
C ASP A 221 9.93 -17.64 25.23
N PRO A 222 9.41 -18.51 26.14
CA PRO A 222 8.37 -18.11 27.08
C PRO A 222 8.84 -17.09 28.12
N LYS A 223 10.15 -17.06 28.41
CA LYS A 223 10.75 -16.15 29.41
C LYS A 223 10.65 -14.67 29.01
N LEU A 224 10.73 -14.36 27.71
CA LEU A 224 10.74 -12.99 27.21
C LEU A 224 9.34 -12.51 26.76
N ALA A 225 8.28 -13.28 26.98
CA ALA A 225 6.95 -12.96 26.48
C ALA A 225 6.37 -11.65 27.05
N ASN A 226 6.72 -11.31 28.29
CA ASN A 226 6.22 -10.13 29.00
C ASN A 226 7.18 -8.93 28.94
N GLU A 227 8.38 -9.08 28.36
CA GLU A 227 9.39 -8.02 28.29
C GLU A 227 9.36 -7.30 26.95
N SER A 228 9.80 -6.03 26.92
CA SER A 228 9.95 -5.29 25.66
C SER A 228 11.13 -5.81 24.84
N TRP A 229 10.87 -6.12 23.56
CA TRP A 229 11.89 -6.65 22.63
C TRP A 229 12.72 -5.56 21.93
N ASP A 230 12.52 -4.28 22.23
CA ASP A 230 13.18 -3.15 21.54
C ASP A 230 14.72 -3.17 21.62
N ARG A 231 15.28 -3.90 22.59
CA ARG A 231 16.73 -4.12 22.73
C ARG A 231 17.29 -5.01 21.61
N PHE A 232 16.52 -5.99 21.16
CA PHE A 232 16.93 -6.99 20.17
C PHE A 232 16.60 -6.55 18.73
N LEU A 233 15.69 -5.59 18.57
CA LEU A 233 15.29 -5.12 17.25
C LEU A 233 16.36 -4.21 16.63
N PRO A 234 16.71 -4.42 15.35
CA PRO A 234 17.71 -3.61 14.67
C PRO A 234 17.23 -2.16 14.51
N LYS A 235 17.86 -1.23 15.22
CA LYS A 235 17.55 0.20 15.11
C LYS A 235 18.23 0.80 13.88
N PHE A 236 17.43 1.18 12.88
CA PHE A 236 17.94 1.88 11.72
C PHE A 236 18.27 3.34 12.08
N LYS A 237 19.56 3.64 12.27
CA LYS A 237 20.02 5.03 12.36
C LYS A 237 20.06 5.61 10.95
N LYS A 238 19.25 6.64 10.67
CA LYS A 238 19.46 7.47 9.48
C LYS A 238 20.89 8.03 9.59
N LYS A 239 21.79 7.56 8.72
CA LYS A 239 23.08 8.25 8.53
C LYS A 239 22.75 9.62 7.94
N ASN A 240 22.62 10.63 8.80
CA ASN A 240 22.69 12.03 8.39
C ASN A 240 24.13 12.29 7.96
N VAL A 241 24.47 11.83 6.75
CA VAL A 241 25.72 12.20 6.12
C VAL A 241 25.72 13.72 6.07
N LYS A 242 26.73 14.35 6.68
CA LYS A 242 26.84 15.81 6.73
C LYS A 242 26.65 16.33 5.30
N SER A 243 25.69 17.24 5.13
CA SER A 243 25.52 17.91 3.84
C SER A 243 26.84 18.57 3.46
N LYS A 244 27.18 18.58 2.16
CA LYS A 244 28.30 19.40 1.68
C LYS A 244 28.11 20.82 2.23
N LYS A 245 29.18 21.40 2.80
CA LYS A 245 29.16 22.79 3.27
C LYS A 245 28.53 23.64 2.17
N LYS A 246 27.48 24.41 2.51
CA LYS A 246 26.83 25.31 1.56
C LYS A 246 27.93 26.22 1.00
N VAL A 247 28.24 26.08 -0.29
CA VAL A 247 28.88 27.16 -1.03
C VAL A 247 27.92 28.34 -0.89
N ILE A 248 28.41 29.49 -0.44
CA ILE A 248 27.61 30.71 -0.29
C ILE A 248 26.87 30.91 -1.61
N GLU A 249 25.55 30.70 -1.59
CA GLU A 249 24.72 30.85 -2.78
C GLU A 249 24.82 32.32 -3.19
N LYS A 250 25.42 32.59 -4.35
CA LYS A 250 25.27 33.90 -4.99
C LYS A 250 23.76 34.21 -5.06
N PRO A 251 23.32 35.44 -4.76
CA PRO A 251 21.91 35.78 -4.74
C PRO A 251 21.26 35.34 -6.06
N LYS A 252 20.18 34.56 -5.96
CA LYS A 252 19.43 34.11 -7.13
C LYS A 252 18.88 35.35 -7.83
N LYS A 253 19.13 35.49 -9.14
CA LYS A 253 18.57 36.59 -9.94
C LYS A 253 17.05 36.58 -9.79
N GLU A 254 16.45 37.74 -9.58
CA GLU A 254 15.00 37.89 -9.53
C GLU A 254 14.37 37.37 -10.83
N TYR A 255 13.25 36.68 -10.72
CA TYR A 255 12.56 36.13 -11.88
C TYR A 255 11.93 37.28 -12.69
N THR A 256 12.49 37.53 -13.87
CA THR A 256 11.89 38.42 -14.86
C THR A 256 11.16 37.58 -15.91
N PRO A 257 9.87 37.84 -16.20
CA PRO A 257 9.14 37.11 -17.24
C PRO A 257 9.67 37.43 -18.65
N PHE A 258 10.42 38.52 -18.80
CA PHE A 258 11.08 38.89 -20.04
C PHE A 258 12.41 38.17 -20.18
N PRO A 259 12.68 37.54 -21.34
CA PRO A 259 13.99 36.99 -21.62
C PRO A 259 15.02 38.14 -21.72
N PRO A 260 16.30 37.92 -21.35
CA PRO A 260 17.34 38.89 -21.63
C PRO A 260 17.47 39.07 -23.15
N ALA A 261 17.86 40.27 -23.59
CA ALA A 261 18.11 40.52 -25.00
C ALA A 261 19.15 39.53 -25.55
N PRO A 262 18.96 38.99 -26.76
CA PRO A 262 19.96 38.13 -27.37
C PRO A 262 21.28 38.88 -27.52
N VAL A 263 22.40 38.15 -27.40
CA VAL A 263 23.72 38.73 -27.66
C VAL A 263 23.78 39.09 -29.14
N LYS A 264 24.02 40.36 -29.44
CA LYS A 264 24.11 40.88 -30.81
C LYS A 264 25.24 40.18 -31.56
N SER A 265 25.03 39.87 -32.84
CA SER A 265 26.10 39.27 -33.65
C SER A 265 27.22 40.28 -33.90
N LYS A 266 28.40 39.82 -34.34
CA LYS A 266 29.48 40.72 -34.76
C LYS A 266 29.04 41.68 -35.87
N ILE A 267 28.15 41.21 -36.75
CA ILE A 267 27.60 42.02 -37.85
C ILE A 267 26.67 43.09 -37.29
N ASP A 268 25.79 42.74 -36.34
CA ASP A 268 24.90 43.70 -35.69
C ASP A 268 25.67 44.76 -34.91
N LEU A 269 26.73 44.37 -34.20
CA LEU A 269 27.64 45.30 -33.51
C LEU A 269 28.33 46.27 -34.48
N GLN A 270 28.74 45.77 -35.66
CA GLN A 270 29.37 46.59 -36.71
C GLN A 270 28.37 47.49 -37.45
N LEU A 271 27.12 47.04 -37.60
CA LEU A 271 26.03 47.84 -38.16
C LEU A 271 25.66 48.98 -37.19
N GLU A 272 25.63 48.70 -35.88
CA GLU A 272 25.38 49.70 -34.83
C GLU A 272 26.52 50.72 -34.68
N SER A 273 27.78 50.29 -34.81
CA SER A 273 28.94 51.20 -34.77
C SER A 273 29.14 52.01 -36.07
N GLY A 274 28.44 51.66 -37.16
CA GLY A 274 28.63 52.23 -38.49
C GLY A 274 29.92 51.79 -39.19
N GLU A 275 30.77 51.03 -38.51
CA GLU A 275 32.04 50.50 -39.04
C GLU A 275 31.81 49.52 -40.18
N TYR A 276 30.64 48.85 -40.21
CA TYR A 276 30.26 47.95 -41.29
C TYR A 276 30.29 48.65 -42.66
N PHE A 277 29.73 49.86 -42.73
CA PHE A 277 29.67 50.64 -43.97
C PHE A 277 31.02 51.32 -44.27
N LEU A 278 31.68 51.88 -43.25
CA LEU A 278 32.98 52.54 -43.41
C LEU A 278 34.09 51.58 -43.87
N ASN A 279 34.12 50.34 -43.36
CA ASN A 279 35.08 49.34 -43.85
C ASN A 279 34.78 48.93 -45.28
N LYS A 280 33.51 48.88 -45.70
CA LYS A 280 33.12 48.57 -47.08
C LYS A 280 33.52 49.69 -48.05
N GLU A 281 33.34 50.95 -47.66
CA GLU A 281 33.80 52.12 -48.43
C GLU A 281 35.31 52.28 -48.45
N LYS A 282 36.00 52.06 -47.32
CA LYS A 282 37.47 52.08 -47.28
C LYS A 282 38.07 50.96 -48.11
N ASN A 283 37.49 49.75 -48.06
CA ASN A 283 37.93 48.64 -48.89
C ASN A 283 37.62 48.84 -50.37
N SER A 284 36.50 49.50 -50.73
CA SER A 284 36.19 49.83 -52.13
C SER A 284 37.07 50.95 -52.68
N LYS A 285 37.38 51.99 -51.88
CA LYS A 285 38.36 53.03 -52.22
C LYS A 285 39.76 52.46 -52.40
N LYS A 286 40.21 51.55 -51.51
CA LYS A 286 41.49 50.83 -51.68
C LYS A 286 41.52 50.02 -52.97
N ARG A 287 40.48 49.23 -53.27
CA ARG A 287 40.38 48.46 -54.51
C ARG A 287 40.36 49.31 -55.78
N LYS A 288 39.80 50.52 -55.73
CA LYS A 288 39.85 51.49 -56.85
C LYS A 288 41.19 52.20 -57.00
N LEU A 289 42.01 52.23 -55.94
CA LEU A 289 43.36 52.80 -55.96
C LEU A 289 44.41 51.78 -56.44
N GLU A 290 44.07 50.48 -56.35
CA GLU A 290 44.91 49.34 -56.78
C GLU A 290 44.59 48.87 -58.21
N GLN A 291 43.61 49.47 -58.89
CA GLN A 291 43.36 49.33 -60.34
C GLN A 291 43.91 50.54 -61.08
#